data_AF-A0AAU9RTI9-F1
#
_entry.id   AF-A0AAU9RTI9-F1
#
_cell.length_a   1.000
_cell.length_b   1.000
_cell.length_c   1.000
_cell.angle_alpha   90.00
_cell.angle_beta   90.00
_cell.angle_gamma   90.00
#
_symmetry.space_group_name_H-M   'P 1'
#
loop_
_entity.id
_entity.type
_entity.pdbx_description
1 polymer ?
#
loop_
_entity_poly.entity_id
_entity_poly.type
_entity_poly.pdbx_seq_one_letter_code
_entity_poly.pdbx_strand_id
1 'polypeptide(L)' 'MTVLEHTVPFFLPIREAENDLLSSNAMKFIDHVGDLLQAYVDRREQVRLIKELYGNQIKELYHSLPYHMIEFVLDDFNW' A
#
# COMPACT_ATOMS: atom_id res chain seq x y z
N MET A 1 2.15 20.89 -17.04
CA MET A 1 1.06 19.90 -17.16
C MET A 1 0.51 19.66 -15.75
N THR A 2 -0.79 19.42 -15.59
CA THR A 2 -1.40 19.18 -14.27
C THR A 2 -2.39 18.03 -14.34
N VAL A 3 -2.59 17.32 -13.24
CA VAL A 3 -3.60 16.28 -13.11
C VAL A 3 -4.96 16.92 -12.88
N LEU A 4 -5.90 16.72 -13.80
CA LEU A 4 -7.26 17.25 -13.65
C LEU A 4 -8.08 16.38 -12.69
N GLU A 5 -8.09 15.07 -12.91
CA GLU A 5 -8.87 14.10 -12.13
C GLU A 5 -8.14 12.74 -12.08
N HIS A 6 -8.34 11.99 -10.99
CA HIS A 6 -7.88 10.61 -10.86
C HIS A 6 -8.74 9.83 -9.86
N THR A 7 -8.65 8.51 -9.90
CA THR A 7 -9.31 7.58 -8.96
C THR A 7 -8.33 6.88 -8.01
N VAL A 8 -7.06 7.26 -8.04
CA VAL A 8 -6.00 6.72 -7.17
C VAL A 8 -6.31 7.00 -5.69
N PRO A 9 -6.06 6.05 -4.76
CA PRO A 9 -6.34 6.24 -3.33
C PRO A 9 -5.72 7.51 -2.74
N PHE A 10 -6.50 8.22 -1.90
CA PHE A 10 -6.13 9.54 -1.36
C PHE A 10 -4.87 9.54 -0.48
N PHE A 11 -4.51 8.40 0.09
CA PHE A 11 -3.32 8.24 0.93
C PHE A 11 -2.04 8.03 0.13
N LEU A 12 -2.12 7.91 -1.20
CA LEU A 12 -0.96 7.87 -2.07
C LEU A 12 -0.52 9.30 -2.44
N PRO A 13 0.79 9.61 -2.45
CA PRO A 13 1.31 10.96 -2.59
C PRO A 13 1.33 11.46 -4.04
N ILE A 14 0.15 11.53 -4.69
CA ILE A 14 0.04 11.89 -6.12
C ILE A 14 0.43 13.34 -6.39
N ARG A 15 0.14 14.26 -5.45
CA ARG A 15 0.52 15.67 -5.59
C ARG A 15 2.04 15.87 -5.55
N GLU A 16 2.75 15.07 -4.75
CA GLU A 16 4.21 15.10 -4.68
C GLU A 16 4.78 14.56 -5.99
N ALA A 17 4.29 13.41 -6.46
CA ALA A 17 4.66 12.85 -7.75
C ALA A 17 4.40 13.81 -8.93
N GLU A 18 3.27 14.52 -8.91
CA GLU A 18 2.91 15.51 -9.93
C GLU A 18 3.92 16.66 -9.97
N ASN A 19 4.23 17.24 -8.81
CA ASN A 19 5.17 18.35 -8.70
C ASN A 19 6.58 17.98 -9.18
N ASP A 20 7.03 16.78 -8.85
CA ASP A 20 8.40 16.34 -9.12
C ASP A 20 8.58 15.85 -10.56
N LEU A 21 7.58 15.18 -11.15
CA LEU A 21 7.77 14.38 -12.36
C LEU A 21 6.94 14.86 -13.54
N LEU A 22 5.71 15.35 -13.34
CA LEU A 22 4.77 15.57 -14.45
C LEU A 22 5.20 16.69 -15.40
N SER A 23 5.85 17.73 -14.86
CA SER A 23 6.40 18.83 -15.65
C SER A 23 7.60 18.41 -16.51
N SER A 24 8.34 17.38 -16.07
CA SER A 24 9.54 16.90 -16.76
C SER A 24 9.22 15.84 -17.81
N ASN A 25 8.44 14.83 -17.47
CA ASN A 25 8.06 13.74 -18.34
C ASN A 25 6.82 13.00 -17.80
N ALA A 26 5.73 13.06 -18.56
CA ALA A 26 4.49 12.37 -18.22
C ALA A 26 4.67 10.85 -18.04
N MET A 27 5.54 10.20 -18.83
CA MET A 27 5.81 8.77 -18.65
C MET A 27 6.44 8.47 -17.30
N LYS A 28 7.42 9.27 -16.86
CA LYS A 28 8.06 9.09 -15.53
C LYS A 28 7.06 9.28 -14.39
N PHE A 29 6.14 10.23 -14.53
CA PHE A 29 5.06 10.42 -13.57
C PHE A 29 4.15 9.17 -13.52
N ILE A 30 3.71 8.66 -14.67
CA ILE A 30 2.86 7.47 -14.75
C ILE A 30 3.57 6.24 -14.15
N ASP A 31 4.83 6.02 -14.50
CA ASP A 31 5.63 4.90 -13.99
C ASP A 31 5.74 4.98 -12.45
N HIS A 32 6.06 6.15 -11.91
CA HIS A 32 6.17 6.33 -10.46
C HIS A 32 4.84 6.13 -9.72
N VAL A 33 3.73 6.60 -10.28
CA VAL A 33 2.39 6.31 -9.73
C VAL A 33 2.08 4.81 -9.78
N GLY A 34 2.52 4.13 -10.84
CA GLY A 34 2.46 2.67 -10.97
C GLY A 34 3.21 1.97 -9.84
N ASP A 35 4.44 2.39 -9.54
CA ASP A 35 5.25 1.84 -8.45
C ASP A 35 4.58 2.03 -7.08
N LEU A 36 4.02 3.21 -6.82
CA LEU A 36 3.29 3.50 -5.58
C LEU A 36 2.06 2.60 -5.40
N LEU A 37 1.31 2.37 -6.49
CA LEU A 37 0.16 1.49 -6.51
C LEU A 37 0.55 0.03 -6.31
N GLN A 38 1.60 -0.42 -7.00
CA GLN A 38 2.09 -1.81 -6.89
C GLN A 38 2.53 -2.10 -5.47
N ALA A 39 3.31 -1.22 -4.86
CA ALA A 39 3.76 -1.38 -3.48
C ALA A 39 2.58 -1.46 -2.48
N TYR A 40 1.48 -0.72 -2.73
CA TYR A 40 0.26 -0.83 -1.94
C TYR A 40 -0.44 -2.18 -2.11
N VAL A 41 -0.59 -2.65 -3.35
CA VAL A 41 -1.19 -3.96 -3.64
C VAL A 41 -0.38 -5.08 -3.02
N ASP A 42 0.96 -5.02 -3.11
CA ASP A 42 1.87 -6.01 -2.55
C ASP A 42 1.75 -6.11 -1.03
N ARG A 43 1.73 -4.97 -0.31
CA ARG A 43 1.54 -4.97 1.15
C ARG A 43 0.18 -5.56 1.55
N ARG A 44 -0.88 -5.24 0.80
CA ARG A 44 -2.20 -5.82 1.03
C ARG A 44 -2.19 -7.33 0.83
N GLU A 45 -1.53 -7.80 -0.21
CA GLU A 45 -1.44 -9.23 -0.51
C GLU A 45 -0.60 -9.98 0.54
N GLN A 46 0.50 -9.40 1.02
CA GLN A 46 1.28 -9.95 2.12
C GLN A 46 0.42 -10.16 3.37
N VAL A 47 -0.42 -9.19 3.73
CA VAL A 47 -1.33 -9.33 4.87
C VAL A 47 -2.40 -10.40 4.63
N ARG A 48 -2.90 -10.52 3.40
CA ARG A 48 -3.83 -11.61 3.02
C ARG A 48 -3.16 -12.97 3.22
N LEU A 49 -1.92 -13.13 2.75
CA LEU A 49 -1.14 -14.36 2.88
C LEU A 49 -0.82 -14.70 4.34
N ILE A 50 -0.48 -13.70 5.17
CA ILE A 50 -0.28 -13.91 6.62
C ILE A 50 -1.53 -14.51 7.27
N LYS A 51 -2.72 -13.98 6.94
CA LYS A 51 -3.99 -14.53 7.45
C LYS A 51 -4.26 -15.95 6.94
N GLU A 52 -3.93 -16.23 5.69
CA GLU A 52 -4.13 -17.54 5.08
C GLU A 52 -3.20 -18.61 5.70
N LEU A 53 -1.93 -18.27 5.89
CA LEU A 53 -0.91 -19.21 6.35
C LEU A 53 -0.89 -19.38 7.88
N TYR A 54 -1.21 -18.32 8.62
CA TYR A 54 -1.07 -18.26 10.08
C TYR A 54 -2.36 -17.85 10.78
N GLY A 55 -3.52 -17.92 10.12
CA GLY A 55 -4.80 -17.49 10.69
C GLY A 55 -5.23 -18.26 11.94
N ASN A 56 -4.72 -19.48 12.14
CA ASN A 56 -4.89 -20.24 13.38
C ASN A 56 -3.97 -19.79 14.52
N GLN A 57 -2.93 -19.00 14.22
CA GLN A 57 -1.97 -18.46 15.18
C GLN A 57 -2.21 -16.99 15.50
N ILE A 58 -3.01 -16.31 14.69
CA ILE A 58 -3.28 -14.88 14.80
C ILE A 58 -4.70 -14.68 15.31
N LYS A 59 -4.83 -14.18 16.54
CA LYS A 59 -6.12 -13.92 17.18
C LYS A 59 -6.79 -12.68 16.62
N GLU A 60 -6.01 -11.60 16.48
CA GLU A 60 -6.47 -10.29 16.01
C GLU A 60 -5.45 -9.75 15.01
N LEU A 61 -5.94 -9.08 13.95
CA LEU A 61 -5.09 -8.43 12.96
C LEU A 61 -5.73 -7.13 12.46
N TYR A 62 -5.04 -6.04 12.71
CA TYR A 62 -5.37 -4.68 12.31
C TYR A 62 -4.33 -4.15 11.32
N HIS A 63 -4.77 -3.24 10.45
CA HIS A 63 -3.86 -2.57 9.53
C HIS A 63 -4.35 -1.14 9.25
N SER A 64 -3.40 -0.26 9.04
CA SER A 64 -3.65 1.06 8.45
C SER A 64 -4.19 0.95 7.02
N LEU A 65 -4.84 2.01 6.51
CA LEU A 65 -5.34 2.07 5.13
C LEU A 65 -4.27 1.76 4.06
N PRO A 66 -3.02 2.27 4.16
CA PRO A 66 -1.98 2.00 3.16
C PRO A 66 -1.24 0.67 3.37
N TYR A 67 -1.64 -0.11 4.38
CA TYR A 67 -0.96 -1.33 4.84
C TYR A 67 0.52 -1.11 5.24
N HIS A 68 0.93 0.10 5.62
CA HIS A 68 2.30 0.38 6.07
C HIS A 68 2.52 0.09 7.57
N MET A 69 1.44 0.09 8.35
CA MET A 69 1.40 -0.31 9.75
C MET A 69 0.44 -1.48 9.88
N ILE A 70 0.93 -2.59 10.44
CA ILE A 70 0.19 -3.81 10.73
C ILE A 70 0.37 -4.10 12.22
N GLU A 71 -0.71 -4.43 12.90
CA GLU A 71 -0.73 -4.83 14.32
C GLU A 71 -1.46 -6.16 14.42
N PHE A 72 -0.91 -7.11 15.16
CA PHE A 72 -1.55 -8.41 15.35
C PHE A 72 -1.19 -9.01 16.70
N VAL A 73 -2.10 -9.85 17.21
CA VAL A 73 -1.94 -10.60 18.46
C VAL A 73 -1.73 -12.06 18.11
N LEU A 74 -0.63 -12.63 18.56
CA LEU A 74 -0.37 -14.06 18.45
C LEU A 74 -1.10 -14.81 19.57
N ASP A 75 -1.54 -16.03 19.27
CA ASP A 75 -2.02 -16.95 20.30
C ASP A 75 -0.83 -17.41 21.16
N ASP A 76 -1.06 -17.67 22.45
CA ASP A 76 -0.01 -18.15 23.35
C ASP A 76 0.32 -19.60 22.99
N PHE A 77 1.32 -19.79 22.13
CA PHE A 77 1.88 -21.10 21.87
C PHE A 77 2.77 -21.50 23.05
N ASN A 78 2.36 -22.53 23.80
CA ASN A 78 3.28 -23.27 24.66
C ASN A 78 4.34 -23.91 23.74
N TRP A 79 5.52 -23.31 23.72
CA TRP A 79 6.71 -23.78 23.01
C TRP A 79 7.25 -25.09 23.60
#